data_AF-A0A4U0R983-F1
#
_entry.id   AF-A0A4U0R983-F1
#
_cell.length_a   1.000
_cell.length_b   1.000
_cell.length_c   1.000
_cell.angle_alpha   90.00
_cell.angle_beta   90.00
_cell.angle_gamma   90.00
#
_symmetry.space_group_name_H-M   'P 1'
#
loop_
_entity.id
_entity.type
_entity.pdbx_description
1 polymer ?
#
loop_
_entity_poly.entity_id
_entity_poly.type
_entity_poly.pdbx_seq_one_letter_code
_entity_poly.pdbx_strand_id
1 'polypeptide(L)' 'MSEPVPDPALLRRALVDALDEAAVLRDLLGLVFWAAEAVPGPKAPPLTRGALLALDRLDLVVGHVETARAQVAASPKDIR' A
#
# COMPACT_ATOMS: atom_id res chain seq x y z
N MET A 1 7.13 27.38 -16.46
CA MET A 1 8.24 26.41 -16.31
C MET A 1 7.61 25.04 -16.42
N SER A 2 8.01 24.23 -17.40
CA SER A 2 7.48 22.87 -17.54
C SER A 2 8.09 21.99 -16.45
N GLU A 3 7.27 21.34 -15.63
CA GLU A 3 7.77 20.34 -14.68
C GLU A 3 8.50 19.23 -15.44
N PRO A 4 9.67 18.78 -14.94
CA PRO A 4 10.36 17.64 -15.54
C PRO A 4 9.46 16.41 -15.43
N VAL A 5 9.12 15.82 -16.58
CA VAL A 5 8.39 14.56 -16.62
C VAL A 5 9.29 13.49 -16.00
N PRO A 6 8.88 12.82 -14.91
CA PRO A 6 9.71 11.82 -14.25
C PRO A 6 10.03 10.66 -15.18
N ASP A 7 11.26 10.14 -15.07
CA ASP A 7 11.72 8.98 -15.83
C ASP A 7 10.77 7.78 -15.60
N PRO A 8 10.15 7.22 -16.66
CA PRO A 8 9.25 6.09 -16.54
C PRO A 8 9.87 4.87 -15.84
N ALA A 9 11.18 4.63 -15.98
CA ALA A 9 11.86 3.53 -15.31
C ALA A 9 11.92 3.76 -13.79
N LEU A 10 12.21 4.98 -13.36
CA LEU A 10 12.18 5.36 -11.94
C LEU A 10 10.77 5.27 -11.38
N LEU A 11 9.76 5.70 -12.13
CA LEU A 11 8.36 5.59 -11.72
C LEU A 11 7.92 4.12 -11.57
N ARG A 12 8.26 3.26 -12.54
CA ARG A 12 7.97 1.81 -12.45
C ARG A 12 8.60 1.20 -11.20
N ARG A 13 9.87 1.53 -10.91
CA ARG A 13 10.56 1.03 -9.71
C ARG A 13 9.89 1.53 -8.42
N ALA A 14 9.60 2.82 -8.32
CA ALA A 14 8.94 3.40 -7.15
C ALA A 14 7.57 2.75 -6.86
N LEU A 15 6.82 2.37 -7.90
CA LEU A 15 5.54 1.66 -7.75
C LEU A 15 5.73 0.21 -7.27
N VAL A 16 6.80 -0.47 -7.66
CA VAL A 16 7.14 -1.80 -7.13
C VAL A 16 7.53 -1.69 -5.66
N ASP A 17 8.45 -0.78 -5.34
CA ASP A 17 8.90 -0.54 -3.96
C ASP A 17 7.71 -0.18 -3.05
N ALA A 18 6.74 0.61 -3.53
CA ALA A 18 5.53 0.94 -2.79
C ALA A 18 4.62 -0.27 -2.51
N LEU A 19 4.54 -1.23 -3.43
CA LEU A 19 3.77 -2.48 -3.23
C LEU A 19 4.47 -3.38 -2.21
N ASP A 20 5.80 -3.46 -2.27
CA ASP A 20 6.59 -4.24 -1.31
C ASP A 20 6.45 -3.66 0.11
N GLU A 21 6.56 -2.35 0.27
CA GLU A 21 6.31 -1.67 1.55
C GLU A 21 4.87 -1.88 2.05
N ALA A 22 3.88 -1.85 1.15
CA ALA A 22 2.50 -2.14 1.52
C ALA A 22 2.30 -3.58 2.02
N ALA A 23 3.02 -4.56 1.45
CA ALA A 23 3.00 -5.93 1.95
C ALA A 23 3.54 -6.02 3.38
N VAL A 24 4.66 -5.35 3.67
CA VAL A 24 5.23 -5.27 5.03
C VAL A 24 4.25 -4.61 6.00
N LEU A 25 3.62 -3.50 5.60
CA LEU A 25 2.62 -2.82 6.43
C LEU A 25 1.40 -3.71 6.73
N ARG A 26 0.97 -4.53 5.76
CA ARG A 26 -0.12 -5.48 5.95
C ARG A 26 0.23 -6.49 7.03
N ASP A 27 1.42 -7.05 6.99
CA ASP A 27 1.90 -8.02 7.98
C ASP A 27 2.00 -7.38 9.37
N LEU A 28 2.56 -6.17 9.47
CA LEU A 28 2.65 -5.42 10.73
C LEU A 28 1.27 -5.13 11.32
N LEU A 29 0.29 -4.73 10.50
CA LEU A 29 -1.08 -4.51 10.97
C LEU A 29 -1.76 -5.82 11.40
N GLY A 30 -1.46 -6.94 10.74
CA GLY A 30 -1.87 -8.27 11.18
C GLY A 30 -1.31 -8.59 12.57
N LEU A 31 -0.03 -8.33 12.82
CA LEU A 31 0.58 -8.50 14.15
C LEU A 31 -0.07 -7.60 15.20
N VAL A 32 -0.39 -6.34 14.86
CA VAL A 32 -1.09 -5.43 15.77
C VAL A 32 -2.49 -5.94 16.09
N PHE A 33 -3.22 -6.46 15.10
CA PHE A 33 -4.52 -7.10 15.33
C PHE A 33 -4.41 -8.25 16.33
N TRP A 34 -3.48 -9.18 16.10
CA TRP A 34 -3.25 -10.33 17.00
C TRP A 34 -2.84 -9.90 18.40
N ALA A 35 -1.95 -8.90 18.50
CA ALA A 35 -1.55 -8.33 19.78
C ALA A 35 -2.74 -7.69 20.50
N ALA A 36 -3.62 -6.98 19.78
CA ALA A 36 -4.81 -6.37 20.33
C ALA A 36 -5.82 -7.40 20.86
N GLU A 37 -6.00 -8.52 20.17
CA GLU A 37 -6.86 -9.62 20.65
C GLU A 37 -6.33 -10.27 21.93
N ALA A 38 -5.01 -10.27 22.12
CA ALA A 38 -4.38 -10.78 23.33
C ALA A 38 -4.46 -9.81 24.53
N VAL A 39 -4.87 -8.55 24.33
CA VAL A 39 -5.00 -7.56 25.42
C VAL A 39 -6.29 -7.83 26.21
N PRO A 40 -6.22 -8.06 27.53
CA PRO A 40 -7.44 -8.17 28.32
C PRO A 40 -8.09 -6.80 28.57
N GLY A 41 -9.42 -6.80 28.63
CA GLY A 41 -10.20 -5.66 29.09
C GLY A 41 -10.67 -4.70 27.98
N PRO A 42 -11.19 -3.51 28.36
CA PRO A 42 -12.01 -2.67 27.47
C PRO A 42 -11.24 -2.04 26.31
N LYS A 43 -9.91 -2.12 26.31
CA LYS A 43 -9.04 -1.56 25.27
C LYS A 43 -8.87 -2.47 24.05
N ALA A 44 -9.11 -3.78 24.18
CA ALA A 44 -8.96 -4.71 23.05
C ALA A 44 -9.92 -4.40 21.88
N PRO A 45 -11.26 -4.30 22.09
CA PRO A 45 -12.18 -4.07 20.98
C PRO A 45 -11.87 -2.84 20.10
N PRO A 46 -11.55 -1.64 20.65
CA PRO A 46 -11.18 -0.50 19.82
C PRO A 46 -9.83 -0.67 19.12
N LEU A 47 -8.84 -1.35 19.72
CA LEU A 47 -7.55 -1.62 19.07
C LEU A 47 -7.71 -2.57 17.89
N THR A 48 -8.42 -3.69 18.09
CA THR A 48 -8.74 -4.65 17.04
C THR A 48 -9.48 -3.98 15.88
N ARG A 49 -10.47 -3.14 16.19
CA ARG A 49 -11.21 -2.37 15.17
C ARG A 49 -10.31 -1.38 14.42
N GLY A 50 -9.41 -0.70 15.12
CA GLY A 50 -8.45 0.22 14.51
C GLY A 50 -7.51 -0.48 13.54
N ALA A 51 -7.00 -1.67 13.91
CA ALA A 51 -6.14 -2.49 13.05
C ALA A 51 -6.89 -2.94 11.77
N LEU A 52 -8.13 -3.40 11.90
CA LEU A 52 -8.97 -3.77 10.74
C LEU A 52 -9.25 -2.58 9.81
N LEU A 53 -9.54 -1.40 10.36
CA LEU A 53 -9.77 -0.20 9.56
C LEU A 53 -8.49 0.23 8.81
N ALA A 54 -7.33 0.12 9.45
CA ALA A 54 -6.06 0.41 8.81
C ALA A 54 -5.75 -0.59 7.68
N LEU A 55 -6.05 -1.88 7.87
CA LEU A 55 -5.93 -2.92 6.83
C LEU A 55 -6.82 -2.62 5.63
N ASP A 56 -8.10 -2.31 5.87
CA ASP A 56 -9.04 -1.94 4.79
C ASP A 56 -8.53 -0.73 4.00
N ARG A 57 -8.01 0.29 4.71
CA ARG A 57 -7.48 1.47 4.04
C ARG A 57 -6.20 1.18 3.25
N LEU A 58 -5.34 0.30 3.76
CA LEU A 58 -4.15 -0.16 3.06
C LEU A 58 -4.51 -0.93 1.78
N ASP A 59 -5.52 -1.79 1.82
CA ASP A 59 -6.02 -2.53 0.65
C ASP A 59 -6.48 -1.58 -0.46
N LEU A 60 -7.18 -0.49 -0.11
CA LEU A 60 -7.55 0.56 -1.07
C LEU A 60 -6.33 1.26 -1.69
N VAL A 61 -5.30 1.55 -0.89
CA VAL A 61 -4.06 2.16 -1.39
C VAL A 61 -3.34 1.22 -2.33
N VAL A 62 -3.22 -0.07 -1.99
CA VAL A 62 -2.64 -1.09 -2.87
C VAL A 62 -3.36 -1.12 -4.20
N GLY A 63 -4.70 -1.14 -4.21
CA GLY A 63 -5.48 -1.11 -5.45
C GLY A 63 -5.18 0.11 -6.33
N HIS A 64 -4.99 1.29 -5.73
CA HIS A 64 -4.58 2.49 -6.48
C HIS A 64 -3.16 2.38 -7.04
N VAL A 65 -2.21 1.84 -6.27
CA VAL A 65 -0.82 1.65 -6.72
C VAL A 65 -0.74 0.62 -7.84
N GLU A 66 -1.48 -0.49 -7.75
CA GLU A 66 -1.57 -1.49 -8.81
C GLU A 66 -2.18 -0.91 -10.09
N THR A 67 -3.23 -0.09 -9.95
CA THR A 67 -3.83 0.62 -11.09
C THR A 67 -2.82 1.56 -11.75
N ALA A 68 -2.08 2.35 -10.96
CA ALA A 68 -1.02 3.22 -11.48
C ALA A 68 0.09 2.42 -12.17
N ARG A 69 0.50 1.28 -11.60
CA ARG A 69 1.48 0.38 -12.21
C ARG A 69 1.00 -0.16 -13.55
N ALA A 70 -0.26 -0.57 -13.64
CA ALA A 70 -0.85 -1.04 -14.90
C ALA A 70 -0.88 0.06 -15.97
N GLN A 71 -1.24 1.30 -15.60
CA GLN A 71 -1.25 2.44 -16.51
C GLN A 71 0.16 2.79 -17.03
N VAL A 72 1.17 2.71 -16.17
CA VAL A 72 2.57 2.93 -16.56
C VAL A 72 3.09 1.81 -17.47
N ALA A 73 2.69 0.56 -17.24
CA ALA A 73 3.02 -0.57 -18.10
C ALA A 73 2.34 -0.49 -19.48
N ALA A 74 1.12 0.04 -19.54
CA ALA A 74 0.35 0.21 -20.78
C ALA A 74 0.74 1.43 -21.61
N SER A 75 1.53 2.37 -21.07
CA SER A 75 1.94 3.58 -21.79
C SER A 75 2.87 3.26 -22.97
N PRO A 76 2.46 3.54 -24.23
CA PRO A 76 3.11 3.01 -25.45
C PRO A 76 4.34 3.81 -25.91
N LYS A 77 5.13 4.40 -25.00
CA LYS A 77 6.35 5.13 -25.39
C LYS A 77 7.53 4.23 -25.81
N ASP A 78 7.38 2.91 -25.70
CA ASP A 78 8.39 1.92 -26.09
C ASP A 78 8.11 1.23 -27.45
N ILE A 79 7.06 1.61 -28.19
CA ILE A 79 6.85 1.11 -29.56
C ILE A 79 7.54 2.08 -30.54
N ARG A 80 8.82 1.82 -30.77
CA ARG A 80 9.59 2.33 -31.92
C ARG A 80 9.06 1.76 -33.23
#